data_AF-A0A9W4L4F9-F1
#
_entry.id   AF-A0A9W4L4F9-F1
#
_cell.length_a   1.000
_cell.length_b   1.000
_cell.length_c   1.000
_cell.angle_alpha   90.00
_cell.angle_beta   90.00
_cell.angle_gamma   90.00
#
_symmetry.space_group_name_H-M   'P 1'
#
loop_
_entity.id
_entity.type
_entity.pdbx_description
1 polymer ?
#
loop_
_entity_poly.entity_id
_entity_poly.type
_entity_poly.pdbx_seq_one_letter_code
_entity_poly.pdbx_strand_id
1 'polypeptide(L)'
;MIYEKYEHFVLEADRVMVFITFFQKGFSILQLNPILLEFPQIMLENVKDLKGALTEASGERIQVGRRKPITELDIAADKMSASVKLNCSENYLKENYSVIMWNILESLQSEGITEGILMHVLQNELSIKEQTVIAKGMEPVHAKDAVVTYFKRSERKPAVREDGKADYYDMSFLDEVKRGDWLGERIPPSSGEMGRRITGEIALPRKGKDKKLLYDQKTVAAIEEDGKIILRALIDGVVQFREGKIAVGDHLLIDGDIGNKTGNYRI
;
A
#
# COMPACT_ATOMS: atom_id res chain seq x y z
N MET A 1 -44.32 -8.22 10.19
CA MET A 1 -44.16 -8.77 11.56
C MET A 1 -44.16 -7.59 12.51
N ILE A 2 -44.92 -7.67 13.61
CA ILE A 2 -44.82 -6.70 14.69
C ILE A 2 -43.44 -6.88 15.34
N TYR A 3 -42.68 -5.81 15.51
CA TYR A 3 -41.41 -5.87 16.22
C TYR A 3 -41.66 -6.00 17.70
N GLU A 4 -42.29 -4.98 18.27
CA GLU A 4 -42.75 -4.97 19.65
C GLU A 4 -43.99 -4.09 19.80
N LYS A 5 -44.81 -4.47 20.77
CA LYS A 5 -46.00 -3.71 21.18
C LYS A 5 -45.75 -3.19 22.59
N TYR A 6 -45.65 -1.88 22.71
CA TYR A 6 -45.61 -1.17 23.96
C TYR A 6 -47.00 -0.67 24.33
N GLU A 7 -47.15 -0.22 25.57
CA GLU A 7 -48.40 0.34 26.08
C GLU A 7 -48.86 1.56 25.27
N HIS A 8 -47.91 2.40 24.83
CA HIS A 8 -48.22 3.66 24.15
C HIS A 8 -48.09 3.59 22.62
N PHE A 9 -47.35 2.62 22.08
CA PHE A 9 -47.10 2.51 20.65
C PHE A 9 -46.80 1.08 20.20
N VAL A 10 -46.97 0.84 18.91
CA VAL A 10 -46.54 -0.39 18.23
C VAL A 10 -45.49 -0.02 17.19
N LEU A 11 -44.39 -0.78 17.19
CA LEU A 11 -43.34 -0.71 16.20
C LEU A 11 -43.47 -1.93 15.27
N GLU A 12 -43.56 -1.69 13.98
CA GLU A 12 -43.69 -2.75 12.98
C GLU A 12 -42.63 -2.61 11.91
N ALA A 13 -42.18 -3.74 11.37
CA ALA A 13 -41.56 -3.73 10.06
C ALA A 13 -42.34 -4.56 9.07
N ASP A 14 -42.48 -3.97 7.89
CA ASP A 14 -42.91 -4.65 6.69
C ASP A 14 -41.78 -4.60 5.66
N ARG A 15 -41.17 -5.76 5.44
CA ARG A 15 -39.96 -5.94 4.62
C ARG A 15 -38.81 -5.02 5.08
N VAL A 16 -38.64 -3.91 4.37
CA VAL A 16 -37.57 -2.91 4.57
C VAL A 16 -38.12 -1.66 5.27
N MET A 17 -39.43 -1.44 5.26
CA MET A 17 -40.03 -0.23 5.82
C MET A 17 -40.38 -0.45 7.29
N VAL A 18 -40.06 0.56 8.12
CA VAL A 18 -40.38 0.59 9.55
C VAL A 18 -41.51 1.58 9.78
N PHE A 19 -42.54 1.12 10.48
CA PHE A 19 -43.73 1.87 10.82
C PHE A 19 -43.88 1.97 12.33
N ILE A 20 -44.42 3.10 12.78
CA ILE A 20 -44.80 3.28 14.18
C ILE A 20 -46.27 3.74 14.24
N THR A 21 -46.98 3.26 15.24
CA THR A 21 -48.37 3.65 15.51
C THR A 21 -48.50 4.00 16.98
N PHE A 22 -48.89 5.25 17.31
CA PHE A 22 -49.09 5.69 18.69
C PHE A 22 -50.57 5.66 19.06
N PHE A 23 -50.89 5.08 20.23
CA PHE A 23 -52.26 4.92 20.72
C PHE A 23 -52.61 5.85 21.88
N GLN A 24 -51.59 6.42 22.54
CA GLN A 24 -51.77 7.28 23.70
C GLN A 24 -50.88 8.52 23.62
N LYS A 25 -51.44 9.66 24.02
CA LYS A 25 -50.73 10.95 24.08
C LYS A 25 -49.80 11.00 25.30
N GLY A 26 -48.74 11.80 25.20
CA GLY A 26 -47.84 12.07 26.33
C GLY A 26 -46.58 11.20 26.36
N PHE A 27 -46.39 10.31 25.38
CA PHE A 27 -45.12 9.61 25.19
C PHE A 27 -44.09 10.58 24.59
N SER A 28 -42.95 10.75 25.27
CA SER A 28 -41.90 11.66 24.83
C SER A 28 -40.88 10.96 23.93
N ILE A 29 -40.26 11.70 23.02
CA ILE A 29 -39.11 11.21 22.23
C ILE A 29 -37.96 10.72 23.14
N LEU A 30 -37.82 11.28 24.34
CA LEU A 30 -36.82 10.86 25.33
C LEU A 30 -37.08 9.44 25.86
N GLN A 31 -38.33 9.01 25.89
CA GLN A 31 -38.72 7.65 26.29
C GLN A 31 -38.61 6.67 25.10
N LEU A 32 -38.72 7.17 23.87
CA LEU A 32 -38.57 6.36 22.66
C LEU A 32 -37.10 6.03 22.35
N ASN A 33 -36.18 6.97 22.57
CA ASN A 33 -34.76 6.80 22.30
C ASN A 33 -34.14 5.51 22.88
N PRO A 34 -34.31 5.16 24.17
CA PRO A 34 -33.73 3.92 24.72
C PRO A 34 -34.28 2.67 24.04
N ILE A 35 -35.55 2.66 23.64
CA ILE A 35 -36.16 1.54 22.92
C ILE A 35 -35.54 1.38 21.53
N LEU A 36 -35.35 2.49 20.81
CA LEU A 36 -34.72 2.45 19.48
C LEU A 36 -33.27 1.96 19.52
N LEU A 37 -32.56 2.18 20.64
CA LEU A 37 -31.20 1.67 20.83
C LEU A 37 -31.15 0.14 20.96
N GLU A 38 -32.23 -0.52 21.40
CA GLU A 38 -32.32 -1.98 21.42
C GLU A 38 -32.46 -2.57 20.02
N PHE A 39 -32.89 -1.76 19.05
CA PHE A 39 -33.06 -2.12 17.64
C PHE A 39 -32.14 -1.31 16.72
N PRO A 40 -30.81 -1.49 16.78
CA PRO A 40 -29.85 -0.72 15.96
C PRO A 40 -30.00 -0.94 14.44
N GLN A 41 -30.72 -1.98 14.04
CA GLN A 41 -31.18 -2.22 12.67
C GLN A 41 -32.20 -1.18 12.17
N ILE A 42 -32.84 -0.41 13.05
CA ILE A 42 -33.84 0.59 12.65
C ILE A 42 -33.15 1.92 12.38
N MET A 43 -33.24 2.38 11.13
CA MET A 43 -32.77 3.68 10.71
C MET A 43 -33.96 4.62 10.54
N LEU A 44 -34.04 5.63 11.41
CA LEU A 44 -35.05 6.68 11.28
C LEU A 44 -34.66 7.64 10.16
N GLU A 45 -35.59 7.88 9.25
CA GLU A 45 -35.44 8.84 8.14
C GLU A 45 -36.40 10.02 8.32
N ASN A 46 -37.60 9.75 8.84
CA ASN A 46 -38.70 10.72 8.93
C ASN A 46 -38.94 11.20 10.37
N VAL A 47 -37.96 11.92 10.94
CA VAL A 47 -38.05 12.42 12.33
C VAL A 47 -39.17 13.45 12.52
N LYS A 48 -39.53 14.20 11.47
CA LYS A 48 -40.63 15.17 11.51
C LYS A 48 -41.98 14.48 11.71
N ASP A 49 -42.24 13.46 10.90
CA ASP A 49 -43.49 12.70 10.96
C ASP A 49 -43.60 11.93 12.27
N LEU A 50 -42.47 11.42 12.78
CA LEU A 50 -42.39 10.82 14.11
C LEU A 50 -42.79 11.79 15.23
N LYS A 51 -42.35 13.06 15.18
CA LYS A 51 -42.74 14.09 16.16
C LYS A 51 -44.21 14.47 16.06
N GLY A 52 -44.75 14.53 14.83
CA GLY A 52 -46.18 14.72 14.61
C GLY A 52 -46.99 13.59 15.24
N ALA A 53 -46.59 12.34 14.96
CA ALA A 53 -47.21 11.13 15.48
C ALA A 53 -47.24 11.08 17.02
N LEU A 54 -46.14 11.46 17.67
CA LEU A 54 -46.03 11.51 19.14
C LEU A 54 -46.98 12.55 19.77
N THR A 55 -47.26 13.64 19.05
CA THR A 55 -48.10 14.75 19.53
C THR A 55 -49.58 14.46 19.30
N GLU A 56 -49.91 13.95 18.13
CA GLU A 56 -51.30 13.73 17.72
C GLU A 56 -51.86 12.42 18.30
N ALA A 57 -51.04 11.37 18.40
CA ALA A 57 -51.43 10.00 18.76
C ALA A 57 -52.73 9.58 18.04
N SER A 58 -52.77 9.80 16.73
CA SER A 58 -53.95 9.60 15.88
C SER A 58 -54.33 8.13 15.70
N GLY A 59 -53.50 7.19 16.14
CA GLY A 59 -53.64 5.77 15.83
C GLY A 59 -53.30 5.42 14.38
N GLU A 60 -52.78 6.39 13.61
CA GLU A 60 -52.37 6.15 12.23
C GLU A 60 -51.00 5.46 12.16
N ARG A 61 -50.88 4.61 11.15
CA ARG A 61 -49.65 3.88 10.85
C ARG A 61 -48.72 4.78 10.05
N ILE A 62 -47.66 5.26 10.68
CA ILE A 62 -46.75 6.25 10.09
C ILE A 62 -45.42 5.60 9.74
N GLN A 63 -44.93 5.82 8.52
CA GLN A 63 -43.61 5.34 8.10
C GLN A 63 -42.52 6.24 8.69
N VAL A 64 -41.67 5.66 9.53
CA VAL A 64 -40.64 6.40 10.27
C VAL A 64 -39.23 6.17 9.73
N GLY A 65 -39.04 5.13 8.92
CA GLY A 65 -37.76 4.88 8.26
C GLY A 65 -37.65 3.47 7.69
N ARG A 66 -36.44 2.91 7.75
CA ARG A 66 -36.10 1.62 7.14
C ARG A 66 -35.31 0.69 8.05
N ARG A 67 -35.40 -0.61 7.79
CA ARG A 67 -34.63 -1.66 8.44
C ARG A 67 -33.34 -1.93 7.66
N LYS A 68 -32.21 -1.80 8.33
CA LYS A 68 -30.89 -2.24 7.85
C LYS A 68 -30.76 -3.76 7.94
N PRO A 69 -29.96 -4.39 7.07
CA PRO A 69 -29.61 -5.79 7.23
C PRO A 69 -28.83 -5.98 8.54
N ILE A 70 -28.99 -7.15 9.17
CA ILE A 70 -28.32 -7.51 10.41
C ILE A 70 -26.79 -7.50 10.21
N THR A 71 -26.34 -7.95 9.05
CA THR A 71 -24.95 -8.00 8.64
C THR A 71 -24.75 -7.20 7.37
N GLU A 72 -23.83 -6.25 7.41
CA GLU A 72 -23.46 -5.43 6.27
C GLU A 72 -22.02 -5.76 5.90
N LEU A 73 -21.82 -6.29 4.69
CA LEU A 73 -20.52 -6.70 4.19
C LEU A 73 -19.92 -5.57 3.36
N ASP A 74 -18.65 -5.28 3.61
CA ASP A 74 -17.88 -4.25 2.92
C ASP A 74 -16.61 -4.89 2.36
N ILE A 75 -16.43 -4.79 1.05
CA ILE A 75 -15.32 -5.38 0.31
C ILE A 75 -14.45 -4.25 -0.18
N ALA A 76 -13.15 -4.31 0.16
CA ALA A 76 -12.20 -3.34 -0.34
C ALA A 76 -12.15 -3.37 -1.87
N ALA A 77 -11.96 -2.21 -2.52
CA ALA A 77 -11.95 -2.10 -3.98
C ALA A 77 -10.86 -2.95 -4.65
N ASP A 78 -9.77 -3.21 -3.94
CA ASP A 78 -8.70 -4.12 -4.36
C ASP A 78 -9.00 -5.59 -4.08
N LYS A 79 -10.15 -5.94 -3.49
CA LYS A 79 -10.51 -7.31 -3.09
C LYS A 79 -9.41 -7.98 -2.25
N MET A 80 -8.64 -7.21 -1.48
CA MET A 80 -7.61 -7.74 -0.57
C MET A 80 -8.15 -7.98 0.83
N SER A 81 -9.28 -7.36 1.18
CA SER A 81 -9.97 -7.60 2.44
C SER A 81 -11.48 -7.49 2.28
N ALA A 82 -12.18 -8.23 3.13
CA ALA A 82 -13.60 -8.03 3.38
C ALA A 82 -13.85 -7.95 4.87
N SER A 83 -14.78 -7.09 5.23
CA SER A 83 -15.12 -6.77 6.60
C SER A 83 -16.63 -6.79 6.78
N VAL A 84 -17.08 -7.10 7.98
CA VAL A 84 -18.51 -7.11 8.32
C VAL A 84 -18.80 -6.10 9.42
N LYS A 85 -19.94 -5.45 9.28
CA LYS A 85 -20.56 -4.63 10.32
C LYS A 85 -21.86 -5.26 10.78
N LEU A 86 -22.03 -5.39 12.08
CA LEU A 86 -23.23 -5.97 12.68
C LEU A 86 -24.16 -4.85 13.18
N ASN A 87 -25.38 -4.82 12.66
CA ASN A 87 -26.43 -3.87 13.06
C ASN A 87 -27.44 -4.54 14.03
N CYS A 88 -26.96 -5.27 15.04
CA CYS A 88 -27.79 -5.95 16.04
C CYS A 88 -27.37 -5.59 17.47
N SER A 89 -28.12 -6.01 18.49
CA SER A 89 -27.71 -5.85 19.90
C SER A 89 -26.76 -6.97 20.36
N GLU A 90 -26.02 -6.75 21.46
CA GLU A 90 -25.12 -7.77 22.03
C GLU A 90 -25.87 -9.05 22.45
N ASN A 91 -27.08 -8.91 22.98
CA ASN A 91 -27.92 -10.05 23.34
C ASN A 91 -28.35 -10.83 22.09
N TYR A 92 -28.79 -10.12 21.04
CA TYR A 92 -29.21 -10.75 19.79
C TYR A 92 -28.06 -11.52 19.14
N LEU A 93 -26.84 -10.97 19.17
CA LEU A 93 -25.64 -11.65 18.66
C LEU A 93 -25.36 -12.96 19.40
N LYS A 94 -25.49 -12.98 20.73
CA LYS A 94 -25.24 -14.18 21.55
C LYS A 94 -26.29 -15.27 21.32
N GLU A 95 -27.56 -14.88 21.24
CA GLU A 95 -28.67 -15.82 21.07
C GLU A 95 -28.76 -16.38 19.64
N ASN A 96 -28.43 -15.56 18.63
CA ASN A 96 -28.59 -15.91 17.22
C ASN A 96 -27.24 -16.08 16.50
N TYR A 97 -26.19 -16.38 17.27
CA TYR A 97 -24.82 -16.43 16.79
C TYR A 97 -24.66 -17.34 15.56
N SER A 98 -25.24 -18.54 15.59
CA SER A 98 -25.17 -19.51 14.48
C SER A 98 -25.84 -19.00 13.19
N VAL A 99 -26.96 -18.28 13.32
CA VAL A 99 -27.70 -17.71 12.18
C VAL A 99 -26.91 -16.55 11.58
N ILE A 100 -26.32 -15.70 12.42
CA ILE A 100 -25.48 -14.58 11.98
C ILE A 100 -24.25 -15.12 11.25
N MET A 101 -23.57 -16.10 11.82
CA MET A 101 -22.41 -16.74 11.20
C MET A 101 -22.76 -17.35 9.84
N TRP A 102 -23.91 -18.04 9.74
CA TRP A 102 -24.40 -18.57 8.47
C TRP A 102 -24.63 -17.46 7.44
N ASN A 103 -25.34 -16.39 7.82
CA ASN A 103 -25.63 -15.27 6.93
C ASN A 103 -24.34 -14.58 6.44
N ILE A 104 -23.32 -14.48 7.30
CA ILE A 104 -22.01 -13.94 6.90
C ILE A 104 -21.35 -14.85 5.86
N LEU A 105 -21.32 -16.16 6.11
CA LEU A 105 -20.71 -17.11 5.18
C LEU A 105 -21.44 -17.16 3.83
N GLU A 106 -22.77 -17.12 3.84
CA GLU A 106 -23.59 -17.04 2.63
C GLU A 106 -23.33 -15.74 1.87
N SER A 107 -23.24 -14.60 2.57
CA SER A 107 -22.92 -13.30 1.96
C SER A 107 -21.50 -13.26 1.38
N LEU A 108 -20.53 -13.88 2.06
CA LEU A 108 -19.17 -14.03 1.53
C LEU A 108 -19.20 -14.85 0.23
N GLN A 109 -19.93 -15.96 0.22
CA GLN A 109 -20.03 -16.84 -0.93
C GLN A 109 -20.74 -16.19 -2.12
N SER A 110 -21.83 -15.46 -1.88
CA SER A 110 -22.57 -14.76 -2.95
C SER A 110 -21.73 -13.66 -3.62
N GLU A 111 -20.85 -13.02 -2.86
CA GLU A 111 -19.88 -12.03 -3.36
C GLU A 111 -18.60 -12.69 -3.94
N GLY A 112 -18.53 -14.02 -3.98
CA GLY A 112 -17.41 -14.77 -4.57
C GLY A 112 -16.15 -14.77 -3.70
N ILE A 113 -16.26 -14.52 -2.40
CA ILE A 113 -15.15 -14.59 -1.45
C ILE A 113 -14.98 -16.05 -1.00
N THR A 114 -14.01 -16.73 -1.59
CA THR A 114 -13.75 -18.16 -1.36
C THR A 114 -12.48 -18.42 -0.59
N GLU A 115 -11.61 -17.41 -0.44
CA GLU A 115 -10.29 -17.56 0.17
C GLU A 115 -10.00 -16.50 1.22
N GLY A 116 -9.04 -16.80 2.10
CA GLY A 116 -8.59 -15.86 3.12
C GLY A 116 -9.59 -15.62 4.26
N ILE A 117 -10.65 -16.44 4.37
CA ILE A 117 -11.66 -16.31 5.43
C ILE A 117 -11.02 -16.60 6.79
N LEU A 118 -11.13 -15.63 7.70
CA LEU A 118 -10.55 -15.67 9.03
C LEU A 118 -11.52 -16.33 10.01
N MET A 119 -11.57 -17.67 10.00
CA MET A 119 -12.50 -18.44 10.84
C MET A 119 -12.35 -18.15 12.34
N HIS A 120 -11.14 -17.88 12.82
CA HIS A 120 -10.90 -17.54 14.23
C HIS A 120 -11.56 -16.22 14.63
N VAL A 121 -11.56 -15.23 13.73
CA VAL A 121 -12.20 -13.93 13.95
C VAL A 121 -13.71 -14.10 13.98
N LEU A 122 -14.26 -14.85 13.03
CA LEU A 122 -15.69 -15.16 13.00
C LEU A 122 -16.11 -15.82 14.32
N GLN A 123 -15.30 -16.75 14.85
CA GLN A 123 -15.60 -17.52 16.06
C GLN A 123 -15.53 -16.72 17.37
N ASN A 124 -14.58 -15.79 17.51
CA ASN A 124 -14.25 -15.23 18.82
C ASN A 124 -14.23 -13.70 18.89
N GLU A 125 -14.18 -13.02 17.75
CA GLU A 125 -13.84 -11.59 17.68
C GLU A 125 -14.89 -10.75 16.95
N LEU A 126 -16.07 -11.32 16.67
CA LEU A 126 -17.19 -10.56 16.13
C LEU A 126 -17.62 -9.48 17.13
N SER A 127 -17.51 -8.23 16.68
CA SER A 127 -17.88 -7.05 17.45
C SER A 127 -19.02 -6.32 16.76
N ILE A 128 -19.86 -5.69 17.58
CA ILE A 128 -20.97 -4.86 17.12
C ILE A 128 -20.56 -3.39 17.06
N LYS A 129 -19.56 -3.03 17.86
CA LYS A 129 -19.11 -1.64 18.02
C LYS A 129 -18.31 -1.16 16.82
N GLU A 130 -17.56 -2.07 16.22
CA GLU A 130 -16.61 -1.78 15.15
C GLU A 130 -16.79 -2.76 14.01
N GLN A 131 -16.34 -2.35 12.84
CA GLN A 131 -16.29 -3.21 11.66
C GLN A 131 -15.15 -4.20 11.82
N THR A 132 -15.44 -5.49 11.64
CA THR A 132 -14.48 -6.58 11.85
C THR A 132 -14.01 -7.13 10.50
N VAL A 133 -12.69 -7.22 10.29
CA VAL A 133 -12.11 -7.85 9.09
C VAL A 133 -12.30 -9.36 9.17
N ILE A 134 -13.02 -9.95 8.23
CA ILE A 134 -13.39 -11.38 8.24
C ILE A 134 -12.77 -12.18 7.10
N ALA A 135 -12.21 -11.51 6.09
CA ALA A 135 -11.39 -12.15 5.06
C ALA A 135 -10.19 -11.27 4.70
N LYS A 136 -9.04 -11.91 4.46
CA LYS A 136 -7.80 -11.24 4.07
C LYS A 136 -7.04 -12.03 3.02
N GLY A 137 -6.72 -11.36 1.92
CA GLY A 137 -5.88 -11.89 0.85
C GLY A 137 -4.40 -11.89 1.24
N MET A 138 -3.60 -12.54 0.39
CA MET A 138 -2.15 -12.55 0.48
C MET A 138 -1.59 -11.45 -0.41
N GLU A 139 -0.92 -10.45 0.18
CA GLU A 139 -0.31 -9.35 -0.57
C GLU A 139 0.82 -9.85 -1.50
N PRO A 140 0.89 -9.36 -2.75
CA PRO A 140 2.02 -9.67 -3.61
C PRO A 140 3.30 -8.97 -3.14
N VAL A 141 4.43 -9.68 -3.20
CA VAL A 141 5.74 -9.08 -2.97
C VAL A 141 6.22 -8.47 -4.28
N HIS A 142 6.30 -7.14 -4.34
CA HIS A 142 6.74 -6.46 -5.56
C HIS A 142 8.22 -6.69 -5.86
N ALA A 143 8.55 -6.76 -7.15
CA ALA A 143 9.92 -6.80 -7.60
C ALA A 143 10.64 -5.47 -7.32
N LYS A 144 11.91 -5.56 -6.94
CA LYS A 144 12.81 -4.41 -6.83
C LYS A 144 13.38 -4.06 -8.21
N ASP A 145 13.54 -2.78 -8.47
CA ASP A 145 14.19 -2.29 -9.70
C ASP A 145 15.65 -2.73 -9.76
N ALA A 146 16.19 -2.81 -10.97
CA ALA A 146 17.62 -3.01 -11.17
C ALA A 146 18.42 -1.88 -10.52
N VAL A 147 19.53 -2.25 -9.91
CA VAL A 147 20.49 -1.32 -9.31
C VAL A 147 21.73 -1.33 -10.18
N VAL A 148 22.13 -0.15 -10.66
CA VAL A 148 23.36 0.04 -11.42
C VAL A 148 24.25 0.95 -10.58
N THR A 149 25.47 0.48 -10.33
CA THR A 149 26.50 1.21 -9.59
C THR A 149 27.72 1.29 -10.48
N TYR A 150 28.25 2.49 -10.71
CA TYR A 150 29.52 2.68 -11.41
C TYR A 150 30.64 3.01 -10.43
N PHE A 151 31.87 2.84 -10.90
CA PHE A 151 33.06 3.42 -10.29
C PHE A 151 32.83 4.90 -9.99
N LYS A 152 33.22 5.33 -8.79
CA LYS A 152 33.12 6.73 -8.38
C LYS A 152 34.50 7.36 -8.49
N ARG A 153 34.57 8.49 -9.20
CA ARG A 153 35.80 9.27 -9.27
C ARG A 153 36.22 9.78 -7.91
N SER A 154 37.51 9.85 -7.67
CA SER A 154 38.06 10.40 -6.45
C SER A 154 37.74 11.90 -6.32
N GLU A 155 36.93 12.28 -5.33
CA GLU A 155 36.74 13.70 -4.98
C GLU A 155 37.86 14.15 -4.04
N ARG A 156 38.91 14.81 -4.57
CA ARG A 156 39.95 15.43 -3.73
C ARG A 156 40.05 16.92 -4.03
N LYS A 157 39.86 17.74 -3.00
CA LYS A 157 40.03 19.19 -3.04
C LYS A 157 41.49 19.53 -2.71
N PRO A 158 42.10 20.54 -3.35
CA PRO A 158 43.44 20.98 -2.98
C PRO A 158 43.46 21.44 -1.51
N ALA A 159 44.43 20.95 -0.74
CA ALA A 159 44.65 21.43 0.61
C ALA A 159 45.32 22.81 0.54
N VAL A 160 44.64 23.84 1.07
CA VAL A 160 45.20 25.19 1.17
C VAL A 160 46.07 25.24 2.43
N ARG A 161 47.34 25.61 2.28
CA ARG A 161 48.25 25.88 3.43
C ARG A 161 47.90 27.23 4.07
N GLU A 162 48.15 27.38 5.37
CA GLU A 162 47.82 28.59 6.15
C GLU A 162 48.49 29.87 5.61
N ASP A 163 49.57 29.77 4.84
CA ASP A 163 50.28 30.90 4.21
C ASP A 163 49.69 31.35 2.84
N GLY A 164 48.50 30.86 2.46
CA GLY A 164 47.79 31.32 1.26
C GLY A 164 48.42 30.95 -0.09
N LYS A 165 49.57 30.26 -0.11
CA LYS A 165 50.14 29.64 -1.31
C LYS A 165 49.55 28.25 -1.51
N ALA A 166 48.82 28.07 -2.60
CA ALA A 166 48.43 26.77 -3.12
C ALA A 166 49.60 26.18 -3.91
N ASP A 167 50.12 25.02 -3.49
CA ASP A 167 51.05 24.25 -4.32
C ASP A 167 50.24 23.64 -5.48
N TYR A 168 50.33 24.26 -6.66
CA TYR A 168 49.78 23.75 -7.93
C TYR A 168 50.69 22.68 -8.55
N TYR A 169 51.34 21.85 -7.73
CA TYR A 169 52.15 20.73 -8.23
C TYR A 169 51.22 19.59 -8.66
N ASP A 170 51.09 19.45 -9.97
CA ASP A 170 50.57 18.31 -10.73
C ASP A 170 49.34 17.60 -10.16
N MET A 171 48.17 18.18 -10.41
CA MET A 171 46.88 17.59 -10.06
C MET A 171 46.25 16.83 -11.24
N SER A 172 47.02 16.03 -11.96
CA SER A 172 46.49 14.99 -12.84
C SER A 172 46.06 13.79 -12.00
N PHE A 173 45.06 13.96 -11.13
CA PHE A 173 44.50 12.86 -10.35
C PHE A 173 43.55 12.06 -11.24
N LEU A 174 44.16 11.35 -12.17
CA LEU A 174 43.50 10.37 -13.01
C LEU A 174 43.24 9.13 -12.15
N ASP A 175 41.99 8.67 -12.13
CA ASP A 175 41.65 7.40 -11.49
C ASP A 175 42.20 6.25 -12.36
N GLU A 176 43.44 5.87 -12.09
CA GLU A 176 44.12 4.75 -12.74
C GLU A 176 43.48 3.41 -12.33
N VAL A 177 43.35 2.52 -13.30
CA VAL A 177 42.84 1.16 -13.13
C VAL A 177 43.72 0.19 -13.92
N LYS A 178 43.88 -1.01 -13.39
CA LYS A 178 44.52 -2.13 -14.06
C LYS A 178 43.49 -3.02 -14.72
N ARG A 179 43.92 -3.80 -15.71
CA ARG A 179 43.13 -4.86 -16.32
C ARG A 179 42.60 -5.80 -15.22
N GLY A 180 41.29 -6.01 -15.24
CA GLY A 180 40.56 -6.80 -14.23
C GLY A 180 40.00 -5.98 -13.07
N ASP A 181 40.29 -4.68 -12.99
CA ASP A 181 39.73 -3.83 -11.93
C ASP A 181 38.23 -3.62 -12.14
N TRP A 182 37.52 -3.45 -11.02
CA TRP A 182 36.08 -3.24 -11.00
C TRP A 182 35.73 -1.82 -11.45
N LEU A 183 34.82 -1.71 -12.41
CA LEU A 183 34.37 -0.44 -12.99
C LEU A 183 32.88 -0.18 -12.75
N GLY A 184 32.14 -1.18 -12.30
CA GLY A 184 30.72 -1.06 -12.03
C GLY A 184 30.06 -2.40 -11.85
N GLU A 185 28.82 -2.40 -11.39
CA GLU A 185 27.98 -3.58 -11.33
C GLU A 185 26.52 -3.23 -11.64
N ARG A 186 25.80 -4.24 -12.08
CA ARG A 186 24.35 -4.23 -12.18
C ARG A 186 23.78 -5.45 -11.49
N ILE A 187 22.94 -5.17 -10.51
CA ILE A 187 22.06 -6.15 -9.90
C ILE A 187 20.77 -6.14 -10.73
N PRO A 188 20.38 -7.28 -11.35
CA PRO A 188 19.14 -7.37 -12.11
C PRO A 188 17.92 -7.08 -11.23
N PRO A 189 16.76 -6.73 -11.82
CA PRO A 189 15.55 -6.57 -11.05
C PRO A 189 15.18 -7.91 -10.39
N SER A 190 14.63 -7.87 -9.17
CA SER A 190 14.23 -9.11 -8.50
C SER A 190 12.98 -9.70 -9.16
N SER A 191 12.74 -11.00 -8.99
CA SER A 191 11.40 -11.53 -9.18
C SER A 191 10.50 -11.00 -8.06
N GLY A 192 9.26 -10.67 -8.39
CA GLY A 192 8.21 -10.47 -7.39
C GLY A 192 7.53 -11.80 -7.08
N GLU A 193 6.79 -11.85 -5.98
CA GLU A 193 5.98 -13.01 -5.60
C GLU A 193 4.50 -12.69 -5.82
N MET A 194 3.77 -13.66 -6.35
CA MET A 194 2.33 -13.52 -6.58
C MET A 194 1.59 -13.57 -5.26
N GLY A 195 0.70 -12.60 -5.07
CA GLY A 195 -0.29 -12.62 -4.02
C GLY A 195 -1.57 -13.32 -4.48
N ARG A 196 -2.56 -13.34 -3.60
CA ARG A 196 -3.88 -13.90 -3.88
C ARG A 196 -4.96 -13.05 -3.21
N ARG A 197 -5.96 -12.62 -3.99
CA ARG A 197 -7.11 -11.87 -3.50
C ARG A 197 -8.07 -12.78 -2.74
N ILE A 198 -9.00 -12.20 -1.99
CA ILE A 198 -10.01 -12.98 -1.24
C ILE A 198 -10.98 -13.75 -2.16
N THR A 199 -11.07 -13.35 -3.43
CA THR A 199 -11.86 -14.04 -4.47
C THR A 199 -11.11 -15.20 -5.15
N GLY A 200 -9.88 -15.50 -4.72
CA GLY A 200 -9.01 -16.51 -5.35
C GLY A 200 -8.24 -16.02 -6.58
N GLU A 201 -8.55 -14.81 -7.09
CA GLU A 201 -7.81 -14.19 -8.19
C GLU A 201 -6.34 -13.94 -7.81
N ILE A 202 -5.43 -14.15 -8.77
CA ILE A 202 -4.00 -13.86 -8.57
C ILE A 202 -3.78 -12.34 -8.50
N ALA A 203 -3.11 -11.90 -7.44
CA ALA A 203 -2.60 -10.53 -7.34
C ALA A 203 -1.17 -10.50 -7.92
N LEU A 204 -1.01 -9.92 -9.10
CA LEU A 204 0.31 -9.87 -9.76
C LEU A 204 1.22 -8.84 -9.08
N PRO A 205 2.50 -9.18 -8.83
CA PRO A 205 3.45 -8.21 -8.34
C PRO A 205 3.78 -7.19 -9.43
N ARG A 206 4.08 -5.96 -9.03
CA ARG A 206 4.69 -4.99 -9.93
C ARG A 206 6.05 -5.52 -10.37
N LYS A 207 6.32 -5.43 -11.68
CA LYS A 207 7.61 -5.79 -12.26
C LYS A 207 8.65 -4.71 -11.93
N GLY A 208 9.85 -5.15 -11.57
CA GLY A 208 10.99 -4.27 -11.36
C GLY A 208 11.42 -3.68 -12.70
N LYS A 209 11.77 -2.41 -12.71
CA LYS A 209 12.31 -1.74 -13.89
C LYS A 209 13.74 -2.20 -14.12
N ASP A 210 14.03 -2.63 -15.34
CA ASP A 210 15.41 -2.94 -15.72
C ASP A 210 16.20 -1.67 -16.04
N LYS A 211 17.52 -1.73 -15.87
CA LYS A 211 18.45 -0.64 -16.17
C LYS A 211 19.63 -1.20 -16.93
N LYS A 212 20.02 -0.54 -18.01
CA LYS A 212 21.18 -0.95 -18.81
C LYS A 212 22.47 -0.46 -18.17
N LEU A 213 23.50 -1.30 -18.23
CA LEU A 213 24.88 -0.86 -18.07
C LEU A 213 25.36 -0.24 -19.38
N LEU A 214 25.92 0.95 -19.28
CA LEU A 214 26.48 1.73 -20.37
C LEU A 214 28.00 1.74 -20.18
N TYR A 215 28.70 1.05 -21.07
CA TYR A 215 30.15 0.94 -21.04
C TYR A 215 30.69 0.86 -22.46
N ASP A 216 31.98 1.16 -22.61
CA ASP A 216 32.69 0.96 -23.88
C ASP A 216 33.19 -0.48 -24.00
N GLN A 217 32.62 -1.23 -24.93
CA GLN A 217 32.90 -2.66 -25.13
C GLN A 217 34.34 -2.93 -25.61
N LYS A 218 35.06 -1.91 -26.07
CA LYS A 218 36.47 -2.06 -26.49
C LYS A 218 37.43 -2.09 -25.30
N THR A 219 37.09 -1.39 -24.22
CA THR A 219 37.99 -1.14 -23.08
C THR A 219 37.46 -1.71 -21.76
N VAL A 220 36.19 -2.12 -21.73
CA VAL A 220 35.49 -2.66 -20.56
C VAL A 220 34.70 -3.90 -20.96
N ALA A 221 34.77 -4.96 -20.16
CA ALA A 221 33.97 -6.18 -20.31
C ALA A 221 32.87 -6.24 -19.25
N ALA A 222 31.72 -6.80 -19.64
CA ALA A 222 30.65 -7.20 -18.72
C ALA A 222 30.73 -8.70 -18.47
N ILE A 223 30.90 -9.10 -17.21
CA ILE A 223 31.06 -10.48 -16.77
C ILE A 223 29.92 -10.81 -15.81
N GLU A 224 29.30 -11.97 -15.97
CA GLU A 224 28.28 -12.45 -15.03
C GLU A 224 28.95 -13.15 -13.85
N GLU A 225 28.74 -12.63 -12.64
CA GLU A 225 29.29 -13.15 -11.38
C GLU A 225 28.18 -13.07 -10.31
N ASP A 226 27.90 -14.19 -9.61
CA ASP A 226 26.90 -14.29 -8.53
C ASP A 226 25.50 -13.72 -8.87
N GLY A 227 25.05 -13.93 -10.10
CA GLY A 227 23.75 -13.43 -10.58
C GLY A 227 23.71 -11.91 -10.80
N LYS A 228 24.87 -11.24 -10.80
CA LYS A 228 25.05 -9.84 -11.18
C LYS A 228 25.87 -9.73 -12.45
N ILE A 229 25.79 -8.58 -13.11
CA ILE A 229 26.75 -8.22 -14.16
C ILE A 229 27.77 -7.27 -13.58
N ILE A 230 29.05 -7.62 -13.64
CA ILE A 230 30.17 -6.82 -13.17
C ILE A 230 30.95 -6.28 -14.37
N LEU A 231 31.25 -4.99 -14.37
CA LEU A 231 32.11 -4.35 -15.34
C LEU A 231 33.57 -4.45 -14.88
N ARG A 232 34.44 -4.95 -15.75
CA ARG A 232 35.87 -5.12 -15.49
C ARG A 232 36.69 -4.43 -16.58
N ALA A 233 37.78 -3.77 -16.20
CA ALA A 233 38.71 -3.15 -17.14
C ALA A 233 39.36 -4.23 -18.03
N LEU A 234 39.42 -4.00 -19.34
CA LEU A 234 40.13 -4.89 -20.29
C LEU A 234 41.60 -4.50 -20.48
N ILE A 235 41.94 -3.24 -20.20
CA ILE A 235 43.27 -2.65 -20.36
C ILE A 235 43.65 -1.88 -19.10
N ASP A 236 44.94 -1.64 -18.93
CA ASP A 236 45.44 -0.68 -17.95
C ASP A 236 45.23 0.74 -18.48
N GLY A 237 44.90 1.69 -17.61
CA GLY A 237 44.71 3.08 -18.03
C GLY A 237 43.90 3.87 -17.02
N VAL A 238 43.14 4.84 -17.50
CA VAL A 238 42.41 5.79 -16.66
C VAL A 238 40.91 5.71 -16.89
N VAL A 239 40.11 5.73 -15.81
CA VAL A 239 38.65 5.70 -15.89
C VAL A 239 38.08 6.99 -16.50
N GLN A 240 37.37 6.84 -17.61
CA GLN A 240 36.71 7.93 -18.33
C GLN A 240 35.21 7.69 -18.42
N PHE A 241 34.43 8.77 -18.33
CA PHE A 241 33.00 8.76 -18.61
C PHE A 241 32.77 9.55 -19.90
N ARG A 242 32.35 8.88 -20.97
CA ARG A 242 32.07 9.48 -22.29
C ARG A 242 30.63 9.16 -22.68
N GLU A 243 29.82 10.17 -22.98
CA GLU A 243 28.41 9.99 -23.39
C GLU A 243 27.58 9.11 -22.42
N GLY A 244 27.86 9.21 -21.11
CA GLY A 244 27.20 8.39 -20.09
C GLY A 244 27.65 6.93 -20.03
N LYS A 245 28.69 6.55 -20.79
CA LYS A 245 29.36 5.23 -20.71
C LYS A 245 30.65 5.34 -19.93
N ILE A 246 30.94 4.33 -19.13
CA ILE A 246 32.27 4.16 -18.53
C ILE A 246 33.22 3.49 -19.53
N ALA A 247 34.46 3.96 -19.59
CA ALA A 247 35.52 3.49 -20.46
C ALA A 247 36.87 3.57 -19.74
N VAL A 248 37.88 2.88 -20.25
CA VAL A 248 39.28 3.05 -19.83
C VAL A 248 40.05 3.67 -20.98
N GLY A 249 40.69 4.80 -20.75
CA GLY A 249 41.49 5.49 -21.77
C GLY A 249 42.98 5.37 -21.50
N ASP A 250 43.77 5.34 -22.56
CA ASP A 250 45.22 5.40 -22.48
C ASP A 250 45.66 6.78 -21.96
N HIS A 251 46.53 6.81 -20.95
CA HIS A 251 47.27 8.01 -20.61
C HIS A 251 48.77 7.75 -20.83
N LEU A 252 49.34 8.47 -21.79
CA LEU A 252 50.78 8.64 -21.88
C LEU A 252 51.15 9.68 -20.82
N LEU A 253 51.81 9.24 -19.75
CA LEU A 253 52.64 10.13 -18.93
C LEU A 253 53.67 10.76 -19.89
N ILE A 254 53.48 12.04 -20.22
CA ILE A 254 54.59 12.83 -20.71
C ILE A 254 55.43 13.07 -19.47
N ASP A 255 56.44 12.22 -19.26
CA ASP A 255 57.49 12.42 -18.26
C ASP A 255 58.34 13.60 -18.76
N GLY A 256 57.76 14.79 -18.61
CA GLY A 256 58.32 16.05 -19.04
C GLY A 256 59.32 16.50 -18.02
N ASP A 257 60.52 15.92 -18.07
CA ASP A 257 61.70 16.63 -17.63
C ASP A 257 61.80 17.88 -18.52
N ILE A 258 61.20 19.00 -18.07
CA ILE A 258 61.33 20.30 -18.73
C ILE A 258 62.76 20.76 -18.47
N GLY A 259 63.70 20.12 -19.16
CA GLY A 259 65.07 20.56 -19.26
C GLY A 259 65.06 21.95 -19.87
N ASN A 260 65.36 22.95 -19.06
CA ASN A 260 65.65 24.32 -19.48
C ASN A 260 66.85 24.30 -20.46
N LYS A 261 66.61 23.95 -21.72
CA LYS A 261 67.57 24.06 -22.82
C LYS A 261 66.87 24.45 -24.11
N THR A 262 66.61 25.74 -24.24
CA THR A 262 66.81 26.50 -25.48
C THR A 262 66.83 27.97 -25.08
N GLY A 263 67.92 28.71 -25.27
CA GLY A 263 68.71 28.75 -26.50
C GLY A 263 68.04 29.75 -27.43
N ASN A 264 68.31 31.02 -27.16
CA ASN A 264 68.12 32.24 -27.95
C ASN A 264 67.64 32.06 -29.41
N TYR A 265 66.46 32.60 -29.75
CA TYR A 265 66.11 32.94 -31.13
C TYR A 265 66.09 34.47 -31.27
N ARG A 266 67.03 35.01 -32.05
CA ARG A 266 66.94 36.35 -32.65
C ARG A 266 66.63 36.14 -34.14
N ILE A 267 65.55 36.81 -34.58
CA ILE A 267 65.14 37.27 -35.93
C ILE A 267 65.56 36.39 -37.11
#